data_AF-A0A4W5R2M5-F1
#
_entry.id   AF-A0A4W5R2M5-F1
#
_cell.length_a   1.000
_cell.length_b   1.000
_cell.length_c   1.000
_cell.angle_alpha   90.00
_cell.angle_beta   90.00
_cell.angle_gamma   90.00
#
_symmetry.space_group_name_H-M   'P 1'
#
loop_
_entity.id
_entity.type
_entity.pdbx_description
1 polymer ?
#
loop_
_entity_poly.entity_id
_entity_poly.type
_entity_poly.pdbx_seq_one_letter_code
_entity_poly.pdbx_strand_id
1 'polypeptide(L)'
;MAERQDNEVEEADQVYLLMKEEYRISRNVRLAWFLGKLNQVIWPGPKSELLNSENELDLLSILPKGWQPDISPSTIPYLLVPSTRVTFLARRYRFIIELDLSPSTGIVVSKEVSSTSYKLGYLG
;
A
#
# COMPACT_ATOMS: atom_id res chain seq x y z
N MET A 1 -17.31 20.15 -32.35
CA MET A 1 -18.40 19.43 -31.67
C MET A 1 -17.91 17.99 -31.50
N ALA A 2 -17.43 17.64 -30.31
CA ALA A 2 -17.02 16.26 -30.04
C ALA A 2 -18.22 15.57 -29.39
N GLU A 3 -18.84 14.66 -30.14
CA GLU A 3 -19.86 13.74 -29.64
C GLU A 3 -19.29 12.99 -28.44
N ARG A 4 -19.85 13.25 -27.26
CA ARG A 4 -19.66 12.40 -26.09
C ARG A 4 -20.44 11.13 -26.38
N GLN A 5 -19.73 10.04 -26.68
CA GLN A 5 -20.34 8.72 -26.61
C GLN A 5 -20.71 8.48 -25.15
N ASP A 6 -21.98 8.70 -24.81
CA ASP A 6 -22.62 8.22 -23.60
C ASP A 6 -22.71 6.68 -23.69
N ASN A 7 -21.57 6.01 -23.62
CA ASN A 7 -21.53 4.62 -23.18
C ASN A 7 -21.45 4.68 -21.65
N GLU A 8 -22.43 4.05 -21.01
CA GLU A 8 -22.64 3.90 -19.56
C GLU A 8 -21.51 3.08 -18.90
N VAL A 9 -20.27 3.49 -19.10
CA VAL A 9 -19.09 2.87 -18.48
C VAL A 9 -18.94 3.49 -17.10
N GLU A 10 -19.00 2.66 -16.08
CA GLU A 10 -18.87 3.10 -14.70
C GLU A 10 -17.48 3.72 -14.45
N GLU A 11 -17.44 4.78 -13.64
CA GLU A 11 -16.20 5.42 -13.24
C GLU A 11 -15.44 4.54 -12.24
N ALA A 12 -14.13 4.36 -12.45
CA ALA A 12 -13.26 3.72 -11.47
C ALA A 12 -13.08 4.63 -10.25
N ASP A 13 -13.28 4.09 -9.04
CA ASP A 13 -12.94 4.80 -7.79
C ASP A 13 -11.50 4.51 -7.36
N GLN A 14 -11.16 3.22 -7.27
CA GLN A 14 -9.80 2.76 -6.95
C GLN A 14 -9.25 1.89 -8.08
N VAL A 15 -7.98 2.07 -8.40
CA VAL A 15 -7.24 1.23 -9.33
C VAL A 15 -5.96 0.75 -8.67
N TYR A 16 -5.71 -0.56 -8.72
CA TYR A 16 -4.50 -1.16 -8.20
C TYR A 16 -3.60 -1.60 -9.35
N LEU A 17 -2.38 -1.10 -9.37
CA LEU A 17 -1.36 -1.47 -10.34
C LEU A 17 -0.24 -2.24 -9.66
N LEU A 18 0.17 -3.34 -10.27
CA LEU A 18 1.31 -4.13 -9.86
C LEU A 18 2.55 -3.67 -10.62
N MET A 19 3.58 -3.26 -9.89
CA MET A 19 4.87 -2.88 -10.45
C MET A 19 5.71 -4.11 -10.79
N LYS A 20 6.52 -4.02 -11.84
CA LYS A 20 7.54 -5.03 -12.16
C LYS A 20 8.53 -5.24 -11.01
N GLU A 21 9.12 -6.43 -10.90
CA GLU A 21 9.95 -6.82 -9.75
C GLU A 21 11.42 -6.40 -9.90
N GLU A 22 11.95 -6.44 -11.12
CA GLU A 22 13.38 -6.44 -11.41
C GLU A 22 14.05 -5.12 -11.04
N TYR A 23 13.29 -4.03 -11.08
CA TYR A 23 13.80 -2.71 -10.74
C TYR A 23 12.73 -1.81 -10.13
N ARG A 24 13.20 -0.74 -9.47
CA ARG A 24 12.32 0.24 -8.84
C ARG A 24 11.64 1.10 -9.91
N ILE A 25 10.33 0.95 -10.05
CA ILE A 25 9.52 1.84 -10.90
C ILE A 25 9.56 3.28 -10.36
N SER A 26 9.84 4.23 -11.24
CA SER A 26 9.97 5.65 -10.88
C SER A 26 8.60 6.33 -10.71
N ARG A 27 8.58 7.49 -10.03
CA ARG A 27 7.36 8.31 -9.94
C ARG A 27 6.86 8.75 -11.32
N ASN A 28 7.78 9.03 -12.25
CA ASN A 28 7.43 9.53 -13.58
C ASN A 28 6.75 8.45 -14.41
N VAL A 29 7.22 7.20 -14.35
CA VAL A 29 6.56 6.06 -15.01
C VAL A 29 5.15 5.88 -14.49
N ARG A 30 4.98 5.91 -13.16
CA ARG A 30 3.65 5.83 -12.51
C ARG A 30 2.70 6.93 -12.96
N LEU A 31 3.18 8.17 -13.02
CA LEU A 31 2.38 9.30 -13.46
C LEU A 31 2.07 9.23 -14.96
N ALA A 32 3.05 8.84 -15.78
CA ALA A 32 2.89 8.70 -17.22
C ALA A 32 1.83 7.64 -17.57
N TRP A 33 1.81 6.53 -16.83
CA TRP A 33 0.74 5.53 -16.97
C TRP A 33 -0.64 6.15 -16.71
N PHE A 34 -0.78 6.88 -15.60
CA PHE A 34 -2.07 7.48 -15.23
C PHE A 34 -2.53 8.50 -16.27
N LEU A 35 -1.67 9.44 -16.65
CA LEU A 35 -1.99 10.46 -17.66
C LEU A 35 -2.27 9.83 -19.03
N GLY A 36 -1.54 8.78 -19.39
CA GLY A 36 -1.71 8.05 -20.64
C GLY A 36 -3.01 7.26 -20.72
N LYS A 37 -3.67 7.01 -19.58
CA LYS A 37 -4.97 6.32 -19.49
C LYS A 37 -6.10 7.24 -19.00
N LEU A 38 -5.82 8.51 -18.76
CA LEU A 38 -6.80 9.46 -18.24
C LEU A 38 -7.94 9.65 -19.24
N ASN A 39 -9.17 9.58 -18.75
CA ASN A 39 -10.41 9.61 -19.54
C ASN A 39 -10.50 8.50 -20.60
N GLN A 40 -9.79 7.39 -20.40
CA GLN A 40 -9.90 6.19 -21.22
C GLN A 40 -10.53 5.05 -20.45
N VAL A 41 -11.15 4.14 -21.21
CA VAL A 41 -11.70 2.89 -20.68
C VAL A 41 -10.56 1.90 -20.45
N ILE A 42 -10.50 1.34 -19.25
CA ILE A 42 -9.51 0.34 -18.83
C ILE A 42 -10.20 -0.99 -18.52
N TRP A 43 -9.51 -2.10 -18.82
CA TRP A 43 -10.03 -3.46 -18.68
C TRP A 43 -9.25 -4.22 -17.61
N PRO A 44 -9.91 -4.85 -16.62
CA PRO A 44 -9.22 -5.72 -15.68
C PRO A 44 -8.65 -6.92 -16.42
N GLY A 45 -7.32 -7.09 -16.39
CA GLY A 45 -6.64 -8.21 -17.03
C GLY A 45 -6.79 -9.52 -16.22
N PRO A 46 -6.69 -10.69 -16.87
CA PRO A 46 -6.70 -11.96 -16.15
C PRO A 46 -5.45 -12.10 -15.28
N LYS A 47 -5.61 -12.59 -14.05
CA LYS A 47 -4.52 -12.72 -13.08
C LYS A 47 -3.35 -13.59 -13.57
N SER A 48 -3.61 -14.53 -14.49
CA SER A 48 -2.59 -15.38 -15.11
C SER A 48 -1.57 -14.60 -15.94
N GLU A 49 -2.00 -13.51 -16.59
CA GLU A 49 -1.12 -12.68 -17.42
C GLU A 49 -0.21 -11.79 -16.56
N LEU A 50 -0.62 -11.47 -15.33
CA LEU A 50 0.15 -10.63 -14.41
C LEU A 50 1.46 -11.29 -13.93
N LEU A 51 1.57 -12.62 -14.01
CA LEU A 51 2.77 -13.33 -13.54
C LEU A 51 3.90 -13.33 -14.56
N ASN A 52 3.56 -13.28 -15.86
CA ASN A 52 4.52 -13.38 -16.96
C ASN A 52 4.56 -12.10 -17.82
N SER A 53 4.04 -10.99 -17.28
CA SER A 53 4.02 -9.72 -17.99
C SER A 53 5.39 -9.06 -18.00
N GLU A 54 5.79 -8.57 -19.17
CA GLU A 54 7.01 -7.77 -19.34
C GLU A 54 6.81 -6.28 -19.04
N ASN A 55 5.56 -5.84 -18.82
CA ASN A 55 5.22 -4.43 -18.63
C ASN A 55 5.78 -3.90 -17.31
N GLU A 56 6.08 -2.60 -17.27
CA GLU A 56 6.54 -1.93 -16.04
C GLU A 56 5.43 -1.85 -14.97
N LEU A 57 4.16 -1.76 -15.43
CA LEU A 57 2.96 -1.60 -14.63
C LEU A 57 1.83 -2.45 -15.22
N ASP A 58 1.30 -3.37 -14.41
CA ASP A 58 0.18 -4.22 -14.77
C ASP A 58 -1.06 -3.88 -13.96
N LEU A 59 -2.23 -3.92 -14.61
CA LEU A 59 -3.51 -3.67 -13.95
C LEU A 59 -3.96 -4.89 -13.14
N LEU A 60 -3.95 -4.76 -11.82
CA LEU A 60 -4.31 -5.84 -10.89
C LEU A 60 -5.81 -5.90 -10.62
N SER A 61 -6.42 -4.78 -10.28
CA SER A 61 -7.85 -4.68 -10.01
C SER A 61 -8.37 -3.26 -10.13
N ILE A 62 -9.67 -3.15 -10.39
CA ILE A 62 -10.42 -1.89 -10.41
C ILE A 62 -11.60 -2.06 -9.46
N LEU A 63 -11.84 -1.07 -8.62
CA LEU A 63 -12.98 -1.03 -7.71
C LEU A 63 -13.90 0.15 -8.07
N PRO A 64 -15.22 -0.10 -8.21
CA PRO A 64 -16.22 0.95 -8.40
C PRO A 64 -16.45 1.75 -7.11
N LYS A 65 -17.18 2.86 -7.24
CA LYS A 65 -17.65 3.64 -6.09
C LYS A 65 -18.62 2.80 -5.26
N GLY A 66 -18.38 2.73 -3.94
CA GLY A 66 -19.24 1.96 -3.04
C GLY A 66 -19.03 0.44 -3.08
N TRP A 67 -17.91 -0.02 -3.64
CA TRP A 67 -17.53 -1.44 -3.61
C TRP A 67 -17.53 -2.01 -2.19
N GLN A 68 -18.08 -3.22 -2.04
CA GLN A 68 -18.11 -3.97 -0.78
C GLN A 68 -17.35 -5.29 -0.93
N PRO A 69 -16.72 -5.83 0.15
CA PRO A 69 -15.85 -7.00 0.08
C PRO A 69 -16.51 -8.32 -0.37
N ASP A 70 -17.83 -8.40 -0.25
CA ASP A 70 -18.68 -9.50 -0.69
C ASP A 70 -18.95 -9.48 -2.20
N ILE A 71 -18.68 -8.36 -2.87
CA ILE A 71 -18.82 -8.19 -4.32
C ILE A 71 -17.50 -8.58 -4.99
N SER A 72 -17.52 -9.61 -5.83
CA SER A 72 -16.35 -9.98 -6.61
C SER A 72 -15.93 -8.82 -7.53
N PRO A 73 -14.63 -8.56 -7.71
CA PRO A 73 -14.16 -7.60 -8.71
C PRO A 73 -14.74 -7.99 -10.06
N SER A 74 -15.49 -7.08 -10.67
CA SER A 74 -16.15 -7.35 -11.94
C SER A 74 -15.11 -7.43 -13.07
N THR A 75 -15.37 -8.25 -14.09
CA THR A 75 -14.55 -8.31 -15.32
C THR A 75 -14.95 -7.22 -16.32
N ILE A 76 -15.67 -6.20 -15.85
CA ILE A 76 -16.31 -5.16 -16.68
C ILE A 76 -15.31 -4.01 -16.89
N PRO A 77 -15.36 -3.31 -18.03
CA PRO A 77 -14.55 -2.11 -18.24
C PRO A 77 -14.98 -0.95 -17.32
N TYR A 78 -14.01 -0.09 -16.98
CA TYR A 78 -14.24 1.12 -16.20
C TYR A 78 -13.59 2.34 -16.86
N LEU A 79 -14.16 3.52 -16.64
CA LEU A 79 -13.59 4.79 -17.07
C LEU A 79 -12.61 5.32 -16.02
N LEU A 80 -11.36 5.56 -16.40
CA LEU A 80 -10.39 6.22 -15.53
C LEU A 80 -10.63 7.73 -15.55
N VAL A 81 -10.98 8.30 -14.40
CA VAL A 81 -11.28 9.73 -14.24
C VAL A 81 -10.25 10.42 -13.35
N PRO A 82 -10.15 11.77 -13.37
CA PRO A 82 -9.18 12.49 -12.53
C PRO A 82 -9.34 12.26 -11.02
N SER A 83 -10.55 11.91 -10.57
CA SER A 83 -10.83 11.56 -9.16
C SER A 83 -10.46 10.12 -8.80
N THR A 84 -10.15 9.25 -9.78
CA THR A 84 -9.75 7.87 -9.53
C THR A 84 -8.45 7.84 -8.75
N ARG A 85 -8.44 7.10 -7.64
CA ARG A 85 -7.24 6.91 -6.83
C ARG A 85 -6.47 5.69 -7.34
N VAL A 86 -5.22 5.91 -7.69
CA VAL A 86 -4.35 4.84 -8.18
C VAL A 86 -3.35 4.43 -7.10
N THR A 87 -3.41 3.17 -6.71
CA THR A 87 -2.50 2.55 -5.75
C THR A 87 -1.52 1.65 -6.47
N PHE A 88 -0.22 1.87 -6.22
CA PHE A 88 0.85 1.11 -6.86
C PHE A 88 1.46 0.14 -5.86
N LEU A 89 1.37 -1.14 -6.17
CA LEU A 89 1.84 -2.24 -5.33
C LEU A 89 3.17 -2.76 -5.87
N ALA A 90 4.14 -2.92 -4.97
CA ALA A 90 5.38 -3.61 -5.29
C ALA A 90 5.18 -5.12 -5.12
N ARG A 91 5.85 -5.93 -5.96
CA ARG A 91 5.91 -7.39 -5.77
C ARG A 91 6.71 -7.79 -4.54
N ARG A 92 7.65 -6.95 -4.11
CA ARG A 92 8.46 -7.14 -2.91
C ARG A 92 8.48 -5.89 -2.05
N TYR A 93 8.16 -6.07 -0.76
CA TYR A 93 8.31 -5.03 0.25
C TYR A 93 9.57 -5.32 1.07
N ARG A 94 10.39 -4.28 1.29
CA ARG A 94 11.52 -4.33 2.22
C ARG A 94 11.16 -3.48 3.42
N PHE A 95 10.76 -4.14 4.51
CA PHE A 95 10.57 -3.49 5.80
C PHE A 95 11.90 -3.53 6.57
N ILE A 96 12.26 -2.42 7.19
CA ILE A 96 13.34 -2.34 8.17
C ILE A 96 12.69 -1.88 9.46
N ILE A 97 12.74 -2.72 10.48
CA ILE A 97 12.18 -2.42 11.80
C ILE A 97 13.36 -2.28 12.73
N GLU A 98 13.52 -1.10 13.30
CA GLU A 98 14.47 -0.85 14.38
C GLU A 98 13.71 -0.92 15.70
N LEU A 99 14.12 -1.81 16.59
CA LEU A 99 13.54 -1.98 17.92
C LEU A 99 14.61 -1.61 18.96
N ASP A 100 14.45 -0.46 19.61
CA ASP A 100 15.29 -0.10 20.75
C ASP A 100 14.85 -0.92 21.98
N LEU A 101 15.74 -1.79 22.45
CA LEU A 101 15.59 -2.58 23.67
C LEU A 101 16.53 -2.07 24.77
N SER A 102 16.76 -0.76 24.82
CA SER A 102 17.57 -0.17 25.88
C SER A 102 17.02 -0.53 27.28
N PRO A 103 17.87 -0.72 28.31
CA PRO A 103 17.46 -1.18 29.63
C PRO A 103 16.35 -0.36 30.32
N SER A 104 16.15 0.90 29.91
CA SER A 104 15.02 1.74 30.33
C SER A 104 13.65 1.15 29.98
N THR A 105 13.57 0.23 29.04
CA THR A 105 12.33 -0.47 28.63
C THR A 105 12.03 -1.70 29.51
N GLY A 106 12.94 -2.09 30.42
CA GLY A 106 12.88 -3.35 31.17
C GLY A 106 13.03 -3.22 32.69
N ILE A 107 12.98 -2.02 33.28
CA ILE A 107 12.96 -1.89 34.75
C ILE A 107 11.52 -2.01 35.23
N VAL A 108 11.03 -3.24 35.31
CA VAL A 108 10.08 -3.58 36.37
C VAL A 108 10.88 -3.59 37.67
N VAL A 109 10.55 -2.68 38.58
CA VAL A 109 11.21 -2.52 39.89
C VAL A 109 11.07 -3.82 40.69
N SER A 110 12.03 -4.72 40.55
CA SER A 110 12.34 -5.70 41.60
C SER A 110 13.08 -4.93 42.68
N LYS A 111 12.32 -4.29 43.58
CA LYS A 111 12.88 -3.74 44.82
C LYS A 111 13.40 -4.92 45.63
N GLU A 112 14.68 -5.21 45.49
CA GLU A 112 15.40 -6.10 46.39
C GLU A 112 15.48 -5.38 47.75
N VAL A 113 14.72 -5.88 48.72
CA VAL A 113 14.80 -5.44 50.11
C VAL A 113 16.09 -5.99 50.69
N SER A 114 17.16 -5.19 50.65
CA SER A 114 18.36 -5.43 51.45
C SER A 114 18.38 -4.44 52.61
N SER A 115 17.98 -4.91 53.79
CA SER A 115 18.14 -4.17 55.05
C SER A 115 19.63 -4.14 55.41
N THR A 116 20.26 -2.98 55.27
CA THR A 116 21.58 -2.73 55.88
C THR A 116 21.41 -1.71 57.01
N SER A 117 21.39 -2.20 58.24
CA SER A 117 21.38 -1.38 59.45
C SER A 117 22.78 -0.82 59.71
N TYR A 118 22.94 0.50 59.63
CA TYR A 118 24.17 1.18 60.05
C TYR A 118 24.15 1.39 61.57
N LYS A 119 25.04 0.72 62.31
CA LYS A 119 25.33 1.05 63.71
C LYS A 119 26.31 2.22 63.74
N LEU A 120 25.80 3.39 64.15
CA LEU A 120 26.59 4.60 64.41
C LEU A 120 27.37 4.40 65.72
N GLY A 121 28.71 4.31 65.63
CA GLY A 121 29.60 4.41 66.79
C GLY A 121 29.91 5.88 67.07
N TYR A 122 29.53 6.38 68.23
CA TYR A 122 30.01 7.66 68.76
C TYR A 122 31.28 7.42 69.58
N LEU A 123 32.32 8.19 69.29
CA LEU A 123 33.53 8.34 70.11
C LEU A 123 33.20 9.04 71.44
N GLY A 124 33.85 8.60 72.51
CA GLY A 124 33.87 9.20 73.85
C GLY A 124 34.46 8.23 74.86
#